data_AF-A0A955S5H8-F1
#
_entry.id   AF-A0A955S5H8-F1
#
_cell.length_a   1.000
_cell.length_b   1.000
_cell.length_c   1.000
_cell.angle_alpha   90.00
_cell.angle_beta   90.00
_cell.angle_gamma   90.00
#
_symmetry.space_group_name_H-M   'P 1'
#
loop_
_entity.id
_entity.type
_entity.pdbx_description
1 polymer ?
#
loop_
_entity_poly.entity_id
_entity_poly.type
_entity_poly.pdbx_seq_one_letter_code
_entity_poly.pdbx_strand_id
1 'polypeptide(L)'
;MQSGEKGLDFGCGSGPAMKDILEARKGVEVQNYDIFYYPDEDLLKKTYDFITVTEVVEHFCAPQKEFELLNSLLKPKGHLGIMTTFYQPDIVFEEWWYRRDETHVCFYQRETFEWIARWLKWSVEFPAENVVIYSRVDR
;
A
#
# COMPACT_ATOMS: atom_id res chain seq x y z
N MET A 1 6.69 -5.14 -13.83
CA MET A 1 7.29 -3.81 -13.96
C MET A 1 8.14 -3.75 -15.22
N GLN A 2 7.88 -2.77 -16.09
CA GLN A 2 8.57 -2.50 -17.34
C GLN A 2 9.36 -1.18 -17.27
N SER A 3 10.26 -0.95 -18.23
CA SER A 3 11.01 0.31 -18.34
C SER A 3 10.07 1.48 -18.61
N GLY A 4 10.19 2.57 -17.84
CA GLY A 4 9.40 3.80 -17.97
C GLY A 4 8.21 3.90 -17.00
N GLU A 5 8.02 2.92 -16.11
CA GLU A 5 6.95 2.96 -15.11
C GLU A 5 7.22 4.02 -14.02
N LYS A 6 6.15 4.72 -13.62
CA LYS A 6 6.15 5.70 -12.55
C LYS A 6 5.47 5.15 -11.31
N GLY A 7 6.18 5.18 -10.19
CA GLY A 7 5.75 4.71 -8.89
C GLY A 7 5.49 5.82 -7.89
N LEU A 8 4.66 5.52 -6.89
CA LEU A 8 4.54 6.29 -5.66
C LEU A 8 4.84 5.37 -4.47
N ASP A 9 5.76 5.79 -3.60
CA ASP A 9 5.93 5.22 -2.26
C ASP A 9 5.11 6.05 -1.27
N PHE A 10 3.95 5.54 -0.87
CA PHE A 10 2.95 6.25 -0.09
C PHE A 10 3.10 5.90 1.40
N GLY A 11 3.30 6.93 2.21
CA GLY A 11 3.65 6.80 3.64
C GLY A 11 5.10 6.34 3.83
N CYS A 12 6.03 6.87 3.04
CA CYS A 12 7.41 6.40 2.99
C CYS A 12 8.23 6.69 4.27
N GLY A 13 7.68 7.43 5.24
CA GLY A 13 8.37 7.84 6.46
C GLY A 13 9.58 8.73 6.18
N SER A 14 10.50 8.83 7.15
CA SER A 14 11.70 9.67 7.05
C SER A 14 12.86 9.05 6.27
N GLY A 15 12.78 7.74 5.97
CA GLY A 15 13.87 6.96 5.37
C GLY A 15 13.36 6.05 4.26
N PRO A 16 13.08 6.59 3.06
CA PRO A 16 12.32 5.91 2.02
C PRO A 16 13.16 4.87 1.25
N ALA A 17 13.40 3.71 1.86
CA ALA A 17 14.21 2.64 1.28
C ALA A 17 13.56 2.00 0.03
N MET A 18 12.23 2.01 -0.07
CA MET A 18 11.51 1.40 -1.19
C MET A 18 11.83 2.08 -2.51
N LYS A 19 11.97 3.41 -2.52
CA LYS A 19 12.40 4.16 -3.70
C LYS A 19 13.74 3.66 -4.22
N ASP A 20 14.77 3.58 -3.38
CA ASP A 20 16.12 3.16 -3.79
C ASP A 20 16.12 1.73 -4.35
N ILE A 21 15.38 0.82 -3.70
CA ILE A 21 15.25 -0.58 -4.14
C ILE A 21 14.57 -0.68 -5.51
N LEU A 22 13.52 0.12 -5.74
CA LEU A 22 12.74 0.05 -6.98
C LEU A 22 13.42 0.76 -8.15
N GLU A 23 14.04 1.92 -7.91
CA GLU A 23 14.80 2.67 -8.92
C GLU A 23 16.10 1.97 -9.35
N ALA A 24 16.58 0.99 -8.58
CA ALA A 24 17.65 0.10 -9.03
C ALA A 24 17.25 -0.69 -10.31
N ARG A 25 15.95 -0.81 -10.61
CA ARG A 25 15.46 -1.35 -11.88
C ARG A 25 15.49 -0.26 -12.95
N LYS A 26 16.16 -0.56 -14.07
CA LYS A 26 16.36 0.38 -15.17
C LYS A 26 15.03 0.97 -15.66
N GLY A 27 14.93 2.30 -15.59
CA GLY A 27 13.83 3.08 -16.15
C GLY A 27 12.60 3.19 -15.24
N VAL A 28 12.68 2.74 -13.99
CA VAL A 28 11.65 3.00 -12.97
C VAL A 28 11.93 4.34 -12.30
N GLU A 29 10.89 5.15 -12.11
CA GLU A 29 10.95 6.43 -11.38
C GLU A 29 9.97 6.36 -10.20
N VAL A 30 10.40 6.65 -8.98
CA VAL A 30 9.55 6.59 -7.79
C VAL A 30 9.51 7.95 -7.07
N GLN A 31 8.30 8.41 -6.80
CA GLN A 31 8.06 9.60 -5.98
C GLN A 31 7.71 9.17 -4.55
N ASN A 32 8.18 9.93 -3.57
CA ASN A 32 7.94 9.66 -2.15
C ASN A 32 6.88 10.62 -1.64
N TYR A 33 5.88 10.10 -0.95
CA TYR A 33 4.87 10.89 -0.28
C TYR A 33 4.71 10.43 1.16
N ASP A 34 4.72 11.38 2.08
CA ASP A 34 4.45 11.15 3.50
C ASP A 34 3.92 12.45 4.11
N ILE A 35 2.84 12.38 4.89
CA ILE A 35 2.18 13.57 5.45
C ILE A 35 3.06 14.38 6.40
N PHE A 36 4.11 13.77 6.99
CA PHE A 36 5.02 14.43 7.92
C PHE A 36 6.37 14.73 7.30
N TYR A 37 6.91 13.82 6.49
CA TYR A 37 8.29 13.91 5.98
C TYR A 37 8.39 14.37 4.52
N TYR A 38 7.41 14.05 3.68
CA TYR A 38 7.38 14.39 2.25
C TYR A 38 5.97 14.86 1.81
N PRO A 39 5.47 16.00 2.34
CA PRO A 39 4.05 16.38 2.25
C PRO A 39 3.69 17.08 0.92
N ASP A 40 4.23 16.61 -0.20
CA ASP A 40 3.89 17.16 -1.52
C ASP A 40 2.51 16.64 -1.98
N GLU A 41 1.46 17.39 -1.65
CA GLU A 41 0.08 17.07 -2.03
C GLU A 41 -0.17 17.10 -3.55
N ASP A 42 0.70 17.72 -4.36
CA ASP A 42 0.55 17.68 -5.82
C ASP A 42 0.79 16.27 -6.37
N LEU A 43 1.44 15.39 -5.60
CA LEU A 43 1.56 13.96 -5.91
C LEU A 43 0.20 13.25 -5.87
N LEU A 44 -0.71 13.68 -4.99
CA LEU A 44 -2.06 13.09 -4.86
C LEU A 44 -3.02 13.52 -5.99
N LYS A 45 -2.57 14.37 -6.92
CA LYS A 45 -3.32 14.79 -8.12
C LYS A 45 -2.86 14.05 -9.38
N LYS A 46 -1.88 13.16 -9.26
CA LYS A 46 -1.28 12.40 -10.36
C LYS A 46 -1.79 10.95 -10.36
N THR A 47 -1.40 10.21 -11.40
CA THR A 47 -1.66 8.77 -11.48
C THR A 47 -0.39 7.98 -11.75
N TYR A 48 -0.29 6.79 -11.17
CA TYR A 48 0.92 5.96 -11.13
C TYR A 48 0.68 4.58 -11.74
N ASP A 49 1.73 4.00 -12.30
CA ASP A 49 1.73 2.63 -12.83
C ASP A 49 1.78 1.62 -11.67
N PHE A 50 2.41 1.99 -10.56
CA PHE A 50 2.33 1.24 -9.31
C PHE A 50 2.40 2.15 -8.08
N ILE A 51 1.92 1.65 -6.95
CA ILE A 51 2.01 2.30 -5.64
C ILE A 51 2.51 1.27 -4.63
N THR A 52 3.41 1.66 -3.73
CA THR A 52 3.81 0.87 -2.56
C THR A 52 3.33 1.52 -1.28
N VAL A 53 2.87 0.69 -0.34
CA VAL A 53 2.36 1.09 0.97
C VAL A 53 2.91 0.10 2.00
N THR A 54 3.98 0.47 2.69
CA THR A 54 4.79 -0.45 3.52
C THR A 54 4.75 -0.01 4.97
N GLU A 55 4.09 -0.78 5.83
CA GLU A 55 3.80 -0.44 7.25
C GLU A 55 3.07 0.91 7.37
N VAL A 56 1.93 1.03 6.68
CA VAL A 56 1.12 2.28 6.65
C VAL A 56 -0.37 2.02 6.78
N VAL A 57 -0.88 0.93 6.18
CA VAL A 57 -2.32 0.65 6.14
C VAL A 57 -2.94 0.42 7.52
N GLU A 58 -2.15 -0.03 8.48
CA GLU A 58 -2.50 -0.19 9.89
C GLU A 58 -2.75 1.15 10.60
N HIS A 59 -2.23 2.25 10.06
CA HIS A 59 -2.41 3.61 10.57
C HIS A 59 -3.61 4.33 9.93
N PHE A 60 -4.34 3.69 9.02
CA PHE A 60 -5.48 4.33 8.36
C PHE A 60 -6.65 4.55 9.33
N CYS A 61 -6.83 5.79 9.78
CA CYS A 61 -7.98 6.18 10.62
C CYS A 61 -9.32 6.05 9.87
N ALA A 62 -9.31 6.17 8.54
CA ALA A 62 -10.50 6.02 7.69
C ALA A 62 -10.17 5.12 6.47
N PRO A 63 -10.01 3.80 6.65
CA PRO A 63 -9.48 2.91 5.61
C PRO A 63 -10.23 2.99 4.28
N GLN A 64 -11.56 3.12 4.33
CA GLN A 64 -12.35 3.27 3.10
C GLN A 64 -11.88 4.48 2.26
N LYS A 65 -11.66 5.64 2.87
CA LYS A 65 -11.23 6.85 2.16
C LYS A 65 -9.83 6.68 1.58
N GLU A 66 -8.93 6.05 2.33
CA GLU A 66 -7.55 5.83 1.89
C GLU A 66 -7.50 4.84 0.72
N PHE A 67 -8.26 3.75 0.76
CA PHE A 67 -8.34 2.82 -0.37
C PHE A 67 -9.04 3.45 -1.59
N GLU A 68 -10.03 4.32 -1.41
CA GLU A 68 -10.63 5.11 -2.49
C GLU A 68 -9.60 6.07 -3.12
N LEU A 69 -8.79 6.75 -2.30
CA LEU A 69 -7.68 7.60 -2.74
C LEU A 69 -6.67 6.78 -3.54
N LEU A 70 -6.14 5.69 -2.98
CA LEU A 70 -5.18 4.81 -3.66
C LEU A 70 -5.73 4.31 -5.00
N ASN A 71 -7.02 3.97 -5.06
CA ASN A 71 -7.67 3.59 -6.31
C ASN A 71 -7.76 4.74 -7.34
N SER A 72 -7.91 5.99 -6.89
CA SER A 72 -7.91 7.16 -7.78
C SER A 72 -6.52 7.47 -8.34
N LEU A 73 -5.48 7.19 -7.57
CA LEU A 73 -4.08 7.40 -7.94
C LEU A 73 -3.55 6.32 -8.87
N LEU A 74 -4.19 5.17 -8.97
CA LEU A 74 -3.68 4.04 -9.75
C LEU A 74 -4.18 4.08 -11.20
N LYS A 75 -3.29 3.99 -12.18
CA LYS A 75 -3.68 3.87 -13.60
C LYS A 75 -4.43 2.56 -13.89
N PRO A 76 -5.18 2.46 -15.01
CA PRO A 76 -5.65 1.17 -15.51
C PRO A 76 -4.48 0.19 -15.64
N LYS A 77 -4.69 -1.09 -15.28
CA LYS A 77 -3.64 -2.12 -15.18
C LYS A 77 -2.52 -1.84 -14.18
N GLY A 78 -2.62 -0.79 -13.37
CA GLY A 78 -1.62 -0.50 -12.34
C GLY A 78 -1.68 -1.48 -11.16
N HIS A 79 -0.61 -1.48 -10.37
CA HIS A 79 -0.44 -2.38 -9.23
C HIS A 79 -0.32 -1.63 -7.90
N LEU A 80 -0.97 -2.14 -6.85
CA LEU A 80 -0.78 -1.66 -5.48
C LEU A 80 -0.13 -2.76 -4.66
N GLY A 81 1.10 -2.53 -4.20
CA GLY A 81 1.82 -3.40 -3.27
C GLY A 81 1.64 -2.90 -1.84
N ILE A 82 1.17 -3.78 -0.95
CA ILE A 82 0.99 -3.49 0.47
C ILE A 82 1.83 -4.47 1.27
N MET A 83 2.53 -3.97 2.29
CA MET A 83 3.15 -4.78 3.33
C MET A 83 2.67 -4.30 4.70
N THR A 84 2.15 -5.22 5.51
CA THR A 84 1.71 -4.97 6.90
C THR A 84 1.57 -6.30 7.62
N THR A 85 1.69 -6.34 8.95
CA THR A 85 1.54 -7.61 9.69
C THR A 85 0.07 -8.04 9.73
N PHE A 86 -0.23 -9.23 9.20
CA PHE A 86 -1.60 -9.74 9.19
C PHE A 86 -1.97 -10.29 10.57
N TYR A 87 -3.21 -10.02 10.98
CA TYR A 87 -3.81 -10.71 12.10
C TYR A 87 -4.21 -12.13 11.67
N GLN A 88 -3.95 -13.11 12.53
CA GLN A 88 -4.35 -14.50 12.35
C GLN A 88 -5.29 -14.92 13.48
N PRO A 89 -6.31 -15.76 13.23
CA PRO A 89 -7.30 -16.13 14.25
C PRO A 89 -6.74 -16.83 15.51
N ASP A 90 -5.57 -17.44 15.42
CA ASP A 90 -4.87 -18.09 16.54
C ASP A 90 -4.08 -17.13 17.42
N ILE A 91 -3.98 -15.86 17.02
CA ILE A 91 -3.36 -14.80 17.82
C ILE A 91 -4.35 -14.31 18.87
N VAL A 92 -3.93 -14.32 20.14
CA VAL A 92 -4.67 -13.62 21.21
C VAL A 92 -4.47 -12.12 21.03
N PHE A 93 -5.49 -11.42 20.55
CA PHE A 93 -5.41 -10.01 20.19
C PHE A 93 -4.88 -9.15 21.34
N GLU A 94 -5.32 -9.39 22.57
CA GLU A 94 -4.91 -8.69 23.80
C GLU A 94 -3.44 -8.91 24.20
N GLU A 95 -2.76 -9.90 23.61
CA GLU A 95 -1.35 -10.17 23.87
C GLU A 95 -0.45 -9.76 22.69
N TRP A 96 -1.03 -9.65 21.50
CA TRP A 96 -0.33 -9.38 20.24
C TRP A 96 0.47 -8.07 20.30
N TRP A 97 1.78 -8.17 20.03
CA TRP A 97 2.71 -7.05 20.10
C TRP A 97 2.38 -5.95 19.07
N TYR A 98 1.88 -6.32 17.89
CA TYR A 98 1.61 -5.38 16.79
C TYR A 98 0.52 -4.37 17.15
N ARG A 99 -0.44 -4.74 18.01
CA ARG A 99 -1.49 -3.79 18.44
C ARG A 99 -1.08 -2.88 19.61
N ARG A 100 0.12 -3.06 20.17
CA ARG A 100 0.59 -2.28 21.34
C ARG A 100 1.07 -0.89 20.94
N ASP A 101 1.40 -0.70 19.67
CA ASP A 101 1.63 0.63 19.11
C ASP A 101 0.28 1.36 19.01
N GLU A 102 0.17 2.52 19.65
CA GLU A 102 -1.07 3.30 19.68
C GLU A 102 -1.44 3.90 18.32
N THR A 103 -0.49 3.95 17.38
CA THR A 103 -0.73 4.40 16.02
C THR A 103 -1.34 3.29 15.15
N HIS A 104 -1.31 2.02 15.58
CA HIS A 104 -1.91 0.90 14.86
C HIS A 104 -3.40 0.83 15.20
N VAL A 105 -4.23 1.41 14.34
CA VAL A 105 -5.67 1.56 14.56
C VAL A 105 -6.51 0.61 13.70
N CYS A 106 -5.89 -0.03 12.70
CA CYS A 106 -6.52 -1.01 11.82
C CYS A 106 -5.66 -2.27 11.72
N PHE A 107 -6.32 -3.43 11.69
CA PHE A 107 -5.67 -4.73 11.59
C PHE A 107 -6.35 -5.55 10.49
N TYR A 108 -5.54 -6.18 9.64
CA TYR A 108 -6.04 -6.83 8.44
C TYR A 108 -5.80 -8.33 8.50
N GLN A 109 -6.78 -9.09 8.02
CA GLN A 109 -6.62 -10.51 7.71
C GLN A 109 -6.56 -10.69 6.20
N ARG A 110 -6.14 -11.86 5.74
CA ARG A 110 -6.18 -12.24 4.31
C ARG A 110 -7.57 -12.00 3.71
N GLU A 111 -8.61 -12.42 4.42
CA GLU A 111 -10.02 -12.30 4.04
C GLU A 111 -10.45 -10.84 3.90
N THR A 112 -9.85 -9.93 4.68
CA THR A 112 -10.10 -8.49 4.60
C THR A 112 -9.54 -7.95 3.29
N PHE A 113 -8.32 -8.34 2.90
CA PHE A 113 -7.74 -7.93 1.63
C PHE A 113 -8.51 -8.53 0.44
N GLU A 114 -8.93 -9.79 0.52
CA GLU A 114 -9.80 -10.38 -0.50
C GLU A 114 -11.14 -9.64 -0.64
N TRP A 115 -11.72 -9.18 0.48
CA TRP A 115 -12.92 -8.35 0.48
C TRP A 115 -12.68 -7.00 -0.19
N ILE A 116 -11.57 -6.32 0.11
CA ILE A 116 -11.19 -5.04 -0.51
C ILE A 116 -11.02 -5.22 -2.03
N ALA A 117 -10.38 -6.31 -2.47
CA ALA A 117 -10.24 -6.62 -3.90
C ALA A 117 -11.61 -6.70 -4.59
N ARG A 118 -12.57 -7.42 -3.98
CA ARG A 118 -13.93 -7.53 -4.52
C ARG A 118 -14.64 -6.18 -4.57
N TRP A 119 -14.51 -5.37 -3.51
CA TRP A 119 -15.12 -4.05 -3.42
C TRP A 119 -14.58 -3.09 -4.50
N LEU A 120 -13.26 -3.05 -4.70
CA LEU A 120 -12.62 -2.18 -5.70
C LEU A 120 -12.67 -2.74 -7.13
N LYS A 121 -13.09 -4.01 -7.28
CA LYS A 121 -13.05 -4.80 -8.52
C LYS A 121 -11.61 -4.96 -9.02
N TRP A 122 -10.71 -5.40 -8.15
CA TRP A 122 -9.32 -5.70 -8.44
C TRP A 122 -9.04 -7.20 -8.29
N SER A 123 -7.94 -7.67 -8.88
CA SER A 123 -7.38 -8.97 -8.50
C SER A 123 -6.45 -8.81 -7.31
N VAL A 124 -6.25 -9.88 -6.55
CA VAL A 124 -5.37 -9.92 -5.38
C VAL A 124 -4.49 -11.16 -5.41
N GLU A 125 -3.23 -10.97 -5.07
CA GLU A 125 -2.23 -12.02 -4.90
C GLU A 125 -1.48 -11.81 -3.58
N PHE A 126 -0.97 -12.90 -3.00
CA PHE A 126 -0.25 -12.90 -1.73
C PHE A 126 1.10 -13.61 -1.92
N PRO A 127 2.10 -12.93 -2.49
CA PRO A 127 3.35 -13.55 -2.92
C PRO A 127 4.27 -13.94 -1.75
N ALA A 128 4.06 -13.36 -0.57
CA ALA A 128 4.80 -13.66 0.65
C ALA A 128 3.91 -13.46 1.87
N GLU A 129 4.40 -13.87 3.04
CA GLU A 129 3.79 -13.49 4.31
C GLU A 129 3.73 -11.96 4.43
N ASN A 130 2.61 -11.44 4.94
CA ASN A 130 2.39 -10.01 5.17
C ASN A 130 2.43 -9.12 3.91
N VAL A 131 2.47 -9.70 2.70
CA VAL A 131 2.51 -8.97 1.43
C VAL A 131 1.25 -9.23 0.62
N VAL A 132 0.65 -8.14 0.13
CA VAL A 132 -0.49 -8.15 -0.80
C VAL A 132 -0.08 -7.42 -2.07
N ILE A 133 -0.41 -8.00 -3.23
CA ILE A 133 -0.36 -7.30 -4.50
C ILE A 133 -1.77 -7.26 -5.08
N TYR A 134 -2.32 -6.06 -5.22
CA TYR A 134 -3.50 -5.83 -6.02
C TYR A 134 -3.14 -5.43 -7.44
N SER A 135 -3.97 -5.86 -8.40
CA SER A 135 -3.91 -5.36 -9.77
C SER A 135 -5.26 -4.83 -10.21
N ARG A 136 -5.26 -3.61 -10.75
CA ARG A 136 -6.47 -3.01 -11.30
C ARG A 136 -6.80 -3.66 -12.64
N VAL A 137 -7.89 -4.40 -12.70
CA VAL A 137 -8.40 -4.93 -13.97
C VAL A 137 -9.06 -3.80 -14.77
N ASP A 138 -8.90 -3.81 -16.10
CA ASP A 138 -9.57 -2.84 -16.97
C ASP A 138 -11.09 -2.90 -16.75
N ARG A 139 -11.71 -1.74 -16.56
CA ARG A 139 -13.16 -1.59 -16.40
C ARG A 139 -13.82 -1.30 -17.75
#